data_AF-A0A8T6IDM0-F1
#
_entry.id   AF-A0A8T6IDM0-F1
#
_cell.length_a   1.000
_cell.length_b   1.000
_cell.length_c   1.000
_cell.angle_alpha   90.00
_cell.angle_beta   90.00
_cell.angle_gamma   90.00
#
_symmetry.space_group_name_H-M   'P 1'
#
loop_
_entity.id
_entity.type
_entity.pdbx_description
1 polymer ?
#
loop_
_entity_poly.entity_id
_entity_poly.type
_entity_poly.pdbx_seq_one_letter_code
_entity_poly.pdbx_strand_id
1 'polypeptide(L)'
;MQAFDAAGIRVYALSYDEPDALRDFRDVHGITYTLLSDPDSAVIRSFGVLNTLIDPHDHPWYGIPYPGAIVISADGAITHKLFDSNLAVRTGPERLLWAARGQPVLPPDVDRAAPREVQVSVALDGDHLALTVQRDLVVRFSVPAGRHVYAEPAPPGSLAVGVTLDESERLVRRPIVRPASEPHTLAGTGESFRVHDSVFELRMPLAVNSFSGSDAAEITISGEVRWQCCDDEVCDAPTSQRFELTVPVSEPPAPALQTERGAALEPTARAHFRRMSERRRQPG
;
A
#
# COMPACT_ATOMS: atom_id res chain seq x y z
N MET A 1 4.98 -13.17 -6.25
CA MET A 1 4.23 -13.73 -7.39
C MET A 1 3.26 -14.83 -6.98
N GLN A 2 3.69 -15.86 -6.25
CA GLN A 2 2.84 -16.98 -5.82
C GLN A 2 1.42 -16.59 -5.35
N ALA A 3 1.28 -15.56 -4.51
CA ALA A 3 -0.03 -15.11 -4.01
C ALA A 3 -0.94 -14.46 -5.06
N PHE A 4 -0.36 -13.82 -6.08
CA PHE A 4 -1.09 -13.30 -7.25
C PHE A 4 -1.52 -14.45 -8.15
N ASP A 5 -0.61 -15.39 -8.44
CA ASP A 5 -0.88 -16.55 -9.29
C ASP A 5 -1.99 -17.42 -8.67
N ALA A 6 -1.93 -17.67 -7.36
CA ALA A 6 -2.95 -18.40 -6.61
C ALA A 6 -4.32 -17.72 -6.63
N ALA A 7 -4.35 -16.40 -6.79
CA ALA A 7 -5.58 -15.62 -6.93
C ALA A 7 -6.04 -15.44 -8.38
N GLY A 8 -5.34 -16.02 -9.35
CA GLY A 8 -5.64 -15.85 -10.78
C GLY A 8 -5.39 -14.42 -11.29
N ILE A 9 -4.57 -13.63 -10.58
CA ILE A 9 -4.28 -12.24 -10.93
C ILE A 9 -2.97 -12.18 -11.70
N ARG A 10 -2.99 -11.59 -12.90
CA ARG A 10 -1.78 -11.33 -13.69
C ARG A 10 -1.21 -9.95 -13.41
N VAL A 11 0.09 -9.90 -13.16
CA VAL A 11 0.84 -8.66 -12.90
C VAL A 11 1.65 -8.30 -14.14
N TYR A 12 1.59 -7.02 -14.53
CA TYR A 12 2.38 -6.44 -15.59
C TYR A 12 2.99 -5.14 -15.07
N ALA A 13 4.22 -4.83 -15.49
CA ALA A 13 4.77 -3.48 -15.32
C ALA A 13 4.94 -2.85 -16.69
N LEU A 14 4.46 -1.62 -16.85
CA LEU A 14 4.56 -0.82 -18.07
C LEU A 14 5.67 0.22 -17.89
N SER A 15 6.61 0.26 -18.83
CA SER A 15 7.65 1.29 -18.87
C SER A 15 7.81 1.85 -20.27
N TYR A 16 8.30 3.09 -20.35
CA TYR A 16 8.72 3.74 -21.60
C TYR A 16 10.13 3.32 -22.05
N ASP A 17 10.73 2.34 -21.36
CA ASP A 17 12.03 1.79 -21.68
C ASP A 17 11.96 0.75 -22.79
N GLU A 18 13.05 0.59 -23.53
CA GLU A 18 13.16 -0.34 -24.65
C GLU A 18 13.19 -1.81 -24.19
N PRO A 19 12.79 -2.75 -25.08
CA PRO A 19 12.74 -4.18 -24.73
C PRO A 19 14.08 -4.77 -24.27
N ASP A 20 15.20 -4.26 -24.78
CA ASP A 20 16.53 -4.71 -24.37
C ASP A 20 16.90 -4.25 -22.96
N ALA A 21 16.60 -3.00 -22.61
CA ALA A 21 16.78 -2.46 -21.26
C ALA A 21 15.91 -3.21 -20.24
N LEU A 22 14.63 -3.42 -20.57
CA LEU A 22 13.71 -4.17 -19.71
C LEU A 22 14.13 -5.62 -19.51
N ARG A 23 14.69 -6.27 -20.55
CA ARG A 23 15.22 -7.63 -20.44
C ARG A 23 16.39 -7.68 -19.46
N ASP A 24 17.36 -6.77 -19.59
CA ASP A 24 18.51 -6.72 -18.70
C ASP A 24 18.06 -6.47 -17.25
N PHE A 25 17.18 -5.48 -17.03
CA PHE A 25 16.62 -5.18 -15.71
C PHE A 25 15.88 -6.38 -15.10
N ARG A 26 15.08 -7.08 -15.91
CA ARG A 26 14.38 -8.30 -15.48
C ARG A 26 15.34 -9.38 -15.03
N ASP A 27 16.37 -9.65 -15.83
CA ASP A 27 17.31 -10.74 -15.60
C ASP A 27 18.18 -10.46 -14.36
N VAL A 28 18.59 -9.21 -14.15
CA VAL A 28 19.35 -8.75 -12.98
C VAL A 28 18.56 -8.88 -11.68
N HIS A 29 17.29 -8.50 -11.69
CA HIS A 29 16.45 -8.46 -10.50
C HIS A 29 15.58 -9.72 -10.32
N GLY A 30 15.73 -10.72 -11.18
CA GLY A 30 14.95 -11.96 -11.12
C GLY A 30 13.45 -11.72 -11.26
N ILE A 31 13.05 -10.71 -12.04
CA ILE A 31 11.64 -10.35 -12.21
C ILE A 31 10.94 -11.44 -13.03
N THR A 32 9.88 -12.00 -12.46
CA THR A 32 9.15 -13.14 -13.04
C THR A 32 7.85 -12.76 -13.73
N TYR A 33 7.36 -11.53 -13.50
CA TYR A 33 6.19 -11.00 -14.19
C TYR A 33 6.57 -10.24 -15.47
N THR A 34 5.60 -10.03 -16.36
CA THR A 34 5.86 -9.43 -17.68
C THR A 34 6.14 -7.93 -17.57
N LEU A 35 7.22 -7.49 -18.22
CA LEU A 35 7.53 -6.08 -18.44
C LEU A 35 7.08 -5.68 -19.86
N LEU A 36 6.24 -4.67 -19.96
CA LEU A 36 5.70 -4.12 -21.21
C LEU A 36 6.48 -2.86 -21.57
N SER A 37 7.02 -2.84 -22.79
CA SER A 37 7.75 -1.70 -23.36
C SER A 37 6.80 -0.81 -24.16
N ASP A 38 6.82 0.49 -23.88
CA ASP A 38 6.04 1.53 -24.56
C ASP A 38 6.93 2.76 -24.85
N PRO A 39 7.96 2.63 -25.71
CA PRO A 39 9.02 3.64 -25.87
C PRO A 39 8.52 4.97 -26.41
N ASP A 40 7.39 4.97 -27.12
CA ASP A 40 6.71 6.17 -27.63
C ASP A 40 5.63 6.70 -26.67
N SER A 41 5.45 6.03 -25.52
CA SER A 41 4.47 6.36 -24.48
C SER A 41 3.02 6.39 -25.00
N ALA A 42 2.68 5.60 -26.02
CA ALA A 42 1.35 5.60 -26.62
C ALA A 42 0.31 5.07 -25.62
N VAL A 43 0.62 3.96 -24.95
CA VAL A 43 -0.25 3.37 -23.91
C VAL A 43 -0.25 4.28 -22.68
N ILE A 44 0.92 4.74 -22.24
CA ILE A 44 1.08 5.68 -21.12
C ILE A 44 0.20 6.93 -21.30
N ARG A 45 0.19 7.52 -22.49
CA ARG A 45 -0.68 8.66 -22.83
C ARG A 45 -2.16 8.28 -22.84
N SER A 46 -2.52 7.13 -23.41
CA SER A 46 -3.91 6.67 -23.46
C SER A 46 -4.53 6.44 -22.07
N PHE A 47 -3.71 5.99 -21.10
CA PHE A 47 -4.12 5.85 -19.71
C PHE A 47 -4.12 7.18 -18.93
N GLY A 48 -3.65 8.27 -19.55
CA GLY A 48 -3.58 9.58 -18.92
C GLY A 48 -2.54 9.67 -17.80
N VAL A 49 -1.53 8.79 -17.80
CA VAL A 49 -0.53 8.70 -16.74
C VAL A 49 0.84 9.26 -17.15
N LEU A 50 0.93 9.99 -18.26
CA LEU A 50 2.16 10.70 -18.61
C LEU A 50 2.43 11.84 -17.60
N ASN A 51 3.64 11.93 -17.04
CA ASN A 51 3.98 13.05 -16.16
C ASN A 51 4.23 14.33 -16.98
N THR A 52 3.32 15.29 -16.85
CA THR A 52 3.41 16.60 -17.51
C THR A 52 3.93 17.72 -16.60
N LEU A 53 4.33 17.41 -15.35
CA LEU A 53 4.92 18.41 -14.43
C LEU A 53 6.39 18.70 -14.75
N ILE A 54 7.01 17.83 -15.53
CA ILE A 54 8.38 18.00 -15.99
C ILE A 54 8.30 18.70 -17.33
N ASP A 55 8.99 19.83 -17.50
CA ASP A 55 9.02 20.51 -18.79
C ASP A 55 9.80 19.66 -19.83
N PRO A 56 9.31 19.52 -21.07
CA PRO A 56 9.98 18.80 -22.14
C PRO A 56 11.43 19.23 -22.41
N HIS A 57 11.78 20.48 -22.12
CA HIS A 57 13.06 21.09 -22.42
C HIS A 57 13.97 21.22 -21.18
N ASP A 58 13.43 21.11 -19.96
CA ASP A 58 14.20 21.44 -18.75
C ASP A 58 14.81 20.24 -18.03
N HIS A 59 14.28 19.02 -18.18
CA HIS A 59 14.78 17.89 -17.38
C HIS A 59 14.92 16.56 -18.14
N PRO A 60 16.00 15.79 -17.91
CA PRO A 60 16.18 14.44 -18.44
C PRO A 60 15.18 13.41 -17.90
N TRP A 61 14.11 13.82 -17.24
CA TRP A 61 13.03 12.96 -16.72
C TRP A 61 11.69 13.24 -17.38
N TYR A 62 11.63 14.15 -18.37
CA TYR A 62 10.43 14.32 -19.19
C TYR A 62 10.03 13.00 -19.86
N GLY A 63 8.74 12.69 -19.83
CA GLY A 63 8.19 11.46 -20.40
C GLY A 63 8.09 10.29 -19.41
N ILE A 64 8.65 10.41 -18.20
CA ILE A 64 8.41 9.43 -17.14
C ILE A 64 6.90 9.40 -16.83
N PRO A 65 6.23 8.25 -16.80
CA PRO A 65 4.84 8.19 -16.36
C PRO A 65 4.74 8.56 -14.88
N TYR A 66 3.64 9.20 -14.47
CA TYR A 66 3.24 9.25 -13.07
C TYR A 66 3.26 7.83 -12.51
N PRO A 67 4.14 7.55 -11.54
CA PRO A 67 4.27 6.21 -11.03
C PRO A 67 3.05 5.87 -10.18
N GLY A 68 2.52 4.70 -10.42
CA GLY A 68 1.36 4.18 -9.70
C GLY A 68 0.98 2.81 -10.23
N ALA A 69 -0.12 2.30 -9.72
CA ALA A 69 -0.68 1.04 -10.14
C ALA A 69 -2.16 1.20 -10.49
N ILE A 70 -2.60 0.42 -11.46
CA ILE A 70 -3.99 0.35 -11.88
C ILE A 70 -4.41 -1.11 -11.78
N VAL A 71 -5.58 -1.34 -11.19
CA VAL A 71 -6.22 -2.66 -11.17
C VAL A 71 -7.32 -2.65 -12.23
N ILE A 72 -7.28 -3.66 -13.09
CA ILE A 72 -8.24 -3.84 -14.19
C ILE A 72 -8.95 -5.17 -13.97
N SER A 73 -10.28 -5.18 -14.01
CA SER A 73 -11.08 -6.40 -13.93
C SER A 73 -11.06 -7.19 -15.25
N ALA A 74 -11.55 -8.43 -15.21
CA ALA A 74 -11.53 -9.32 -16.37
C ALA A 74 -12.35 -8.81 -17.58
N ASP A 75 -13.30 -7.91 -17.36
CA ASP A 75 -14.09 -7.21 -18.39
C ASP A 75 -13.41 -5.96 -18.96
N GLY A 76 -12.21 -5.61 -18.48
CA GLY A 76 -11.44 -4.45 -18.93
C GLY A 76 -11.76 -3.15 -18.20
N ALA A 77 -12.60 -3.16 -17.16
CA ALA A 77 -12.88 -1.97 -16.37
C ALA A 77 -11.77 -1.66 -15.36
N ILE A 78 -11.43 -0.38 -15.19
CA ILE A 78 -10.50 0.05 -14.13
C ILE A 78 -11.27 0.05 -12.81
N THR A 79 -10.87 -0.81 -11.87
CA THR A 79 -11.49 -0.90 -10.54
C THR A 79 -10.75 -0.07 -9.49
N HIS A 80 -9.43 0.08 -9.63
CA HIS A 80 -8.63 0.86 -8.69
C HIS A 80 -7.54 1.67 -9.42
N LYS A 81 -7.27 2.87 -8.91
CA LYS A 81 -6.14 3.72 -9.27
C LYS A 81 -5.36 4.04 -7.99
N LEU A 82 -4.12 3.57 -7.91
CA LEU A 82 -3.27 3.65 -6.72
C LEU A 82 -2.07 4.53 -7.07
N PHE A 83 -2.20 5.82 -6.79
CA PHE A 83 -1.19 6.84 -7.07
C PHE A 83 -0.93 7.66 -5.80
N ASP A 84 0.31 8.10 -5.63
CA ASP A 84 0.72 9.01 -4.55
C ASP A 84 1.23 10.32 -5.17
N SER A 85 1.08 11.43 -4.46
CA SER A 85 1.60 12.72 -4.93
C SER A 85 3.13 12.76 -4.91
N ASN A 86 3.78 11.92 -4.09
CA ASN A 86 5.21 11.74 -4.12
C ASN A 86 5.61 10.67 -5.15
N LEU A 87 6.31 11.10 -6.21
CA LEU A 87 6.75 10.23 -7.32
C LEU A 87 7.72 9.11 -6.91
N ALA A 88 8.31 9.14 -5.72
CA ALA A 88 9.13 8.04 -5.21
C ALA A 88 8.29 6.94 -4.56
N VAL A 89 7.07 7.25 -4.12
CA VAL A 89 6.23 6.32 -3.38
C VAL A 89 5.61 5.28 -4.32
N ARG A 90 5.63 4.02 -3.90
CA ARG A 90 5.06 2.88 -4.62
C ARG A 90 4.07 2.15 -3.74
N THR A 91 3.00 1.63 -4.32
CA THR A 91 2.11 0.70 -3.62
C THR A 91 2.76 -0.67 -3.53
N GLY A 92 2.87 -1.24 -2.33
CA GLY A 92 3.42 -2.57 -2.12
C GLY A 92 2.51 -3.71 -2.61
N PRO A 93 3.09 -4.90 -2.84
CA PRO A 93 2.41 -6.02 -3.50
C PRO A 93 1.18 -6.56 -2.75
N GLU A 94 1.15 -6.54 -1.43
CA GLU A 94 0.06 -7.07 -0.62
C GLU A 94 -1.17 -6.15 -0.69
N ARG A 95 -0.93 -4.84 -0.74
CA ARG A 95 -1.98 -3.84 -1.00
C ARG A 95 -2.50 -3.91 -2.43
N LEU A 96 -1.63 -4.18 -3.42
CA LEU A 96 -2.06 -4.45 -4.80
C LEU A 96 -2.92 -5.72 -4.88
N LEU A 97 -2.50 -6.79 -4.20
CA LEU A 97 -3.24 -8.04 -4.13
C LEU A 97 -4.60 -7.84 -3.47
N TRP A 98 -4.66 -7.07 -2.38
CA TRP A 98 -5.89 -6.71 -1.70
C TRP A 98 -6.85 -5.92 -2.60
N ALA A 99 -6.35 -4.90 -3.31
CA ALA A 99 -7.14 -4.11 -4.25
C ALA A 99 -7.65 -4.99 -5.41
N ALA A 100 -6.81 -5.86 -5.95
CA ALA A 100 -7.16 -6.76 -7.05
C ALA A 100 -8.22 -7.80 -6.69
N ARG A 101 -8.36 -8.17 -5.41
CA ARG A 101 -9.41 -9.08 -4.94
C ARG A 101 -10.75 -8.40 -4.65
N GLY A 102 -10.83 -7.06 -4.67
CA GLY A 102 -12.09 -6.33 -4.51
C GLY A 102 -12.62 -6.26 -3.07
N GLN A 103 -11.72 -6.10 -2.08
CA GLN A 103 -11.96 -6.07 -0.61
C GLN A 103 -11.87 -7.41 0.14
N PRO A 104 -11.87 -7.35 1.49
CA PRO A 104 -10.71 -7.69 2.30
C PRO A 104 -10.46 -9.19 2.34
N VAL A 105 -9.21 -9.60 2.12
CA VAL A 105 -8.82 -10.95 2.50
C VAL A 105 -8.57 -10.93 3.99
N LEU A 106 -9.66 -10.97 4.76
CA LEU A 106 -9.59 -11.57 6.07
C LEU A 106 -9.14 -13.02 5.83
N PRO A 107 -8.04 -13.51 6.42
CA PRO A 107 -7.75 -14.94 6.44
C PRO A 107 -9.04 -15.69 6.82
N PRO A 108 -9.30 -16.88 6.23
CA PRO A 108 -10.44 -17.68 6.64
C PRO A 108 -10.41 -17.78 8.15
N ASP A 109 -11.50 -17.33 8.76
CA ASP A 109 -11.72 -17.47 10.18
C ASP A 109 -11.72 -18.96 10.46
N VAL A 110 -10.58 -19.47 10.94
CA VAL A 110 -10.47 -20.87 11.33
C VAL A 110 -11.18 -20.97 12.67
N ASP A 111 -12.51 -21.10 12.64
CA ASP A 111 -13.38 -21.51 13.75
C ASP A 111 -12.84 -21.10 15.14
N ARG A 112 -12.56 -19.81 15.34
CA ARG A 112 -12.26 -19.30 16.68
C ARG A 112 -13.59 -18.91 17.30
N ALA A 113 -13.94 -19.58 18.41
CA ALA A 113 -15.06 -19.17 19.23
C ALA A 113 -15.00 -17.66 19.47
N ALA A 114 -16.15 -16.97 19.32
CA ALA A 114 -16.23 -15.52 19.53
C ALA A 114 -15.60 -15.15 20.88
N PRO A 115 -14.73 -14.13 20.92
CA PRO A 115 -14.03 -13.79 22.14
C PRO A 115 -15.01 -13.25 23.18
N ARG A 116 -14.67 -13.35 24.47
CA ARG A 116 -15.49 -12.78 25.55
C ARG A 116 -15.37 -11.27 25.65
N GLU A 117 -14.24 -10.73 25.20
CA GLU A 117 -13.89 -9.31 25.20
C GLU A 117 -13.31 -8.95 23.83
N VAL A 118 -13.27 -7.67 23.49
CA VAL A 118 -12.67 -7.22 22.23
C VAL A 118 -11.19 -7.61 22.20
N GLN A 119 -10.79 -8.35 21.17
CA GLN A 119 -9.38 -8.68 20.93
C GLN A 119 -8.83 -7.80 19.81
N VAL A 120 -7.64 -7.24 20.05
CA VAL A 120 -6.93 -6.41 19.08
C VAL A 120 -5.57 -7.03 18.79
N SER A 121 -5.30 -7.28 17.50
CA SER A 121 -3.96 -7.64 17.02
C SER A 121 -3.47 -6.62 16.02
N VAL A 122 -2.20 -6.24 16.12
CA VAL A 122 -1.54 -5.30 15.23
C VAL A 122 -0.39 -6.02 14.52
N ALA A 123 -0.36 -5.96 13.20
CA ALA A 123 0.67 -6.58 12.37
C ALA A 123 0.98 -5.74 11.13
N LEU A 124 2.14 -5.96 10.53
CA LEU A 124 2.43 -5.46 9.19
C LEU A 124 1.88 -6.45 8.15
N ASP A 125 1.25 -5.97 7.07
CA ASP A 125 0.94 -6.80 5.92
C ASP A 125 2.20 -6.98 5.05
N GLY A 126 2.86 -8.12 5.26
CA GLY A 126 4.19 -8.43 4.78
C GLY A 126 5.18 -8.61 5.93
N ASP A 127 6.42 -8.93 5.59
CA ASP A 127 7.49 -9.30 6.53
C ASP A 127 8.60 -8.25 6.65
N HIS A 128 8.61 -7.24 5.78
CA HIS A 128 9.59 -6.15 5.79
C HIS A 128 8.99 -4.86 5.23
N LEU A 129 9.64 -3.74 5.55
CA LEU A 129 9.46 -2.46 4.89
C LEU A 129 10.56 -2.21 3.87
N ALA A 130 10.30 -1.36 2.88
CA ALA A 130 11.33 -0.88 1.96
C ALA A 130 11.17 0.63 1.77
N LEU A 131 12.27 1.28 1.41
CA LEU A 131 12.29 2.72 1.14
C LEU A 131 11.21 3.06 0.12
N THR A 132 10.34 4.01 0.48
CA THR A 132 9.22 4.53 -0.32
C THR A 132 8.22 3.49 -0.85
N VAL A 133 8.26 2.22 -0.43
CA VAL A 133 7.24 1.22 -0.74
C VAL A 133 6.22 1.16 0.40
N GLN A 134 4.95 1.39 0.08
CA GLN A 134 3.87 1.35 1.05
C GLN A 134 3.52 -0.08 1.45
N ARG A 135 3.48 -0.34 2.75
CA ARG A 135 2.89 -1.54 3.38
C ARG A 135 1.87 -1.10 4.41
N ASP A 136 0.84 -1.90 4.62
CA ASP A 136 -0.22 -1.53 5.55
C ASP A 136 0.09 -2.09 6.94
N LEU A 137 0.09 -1.22 7.95
CA LEU A 137 -0.13 -1.63 9.33
C LEU A 137 -1.60 -2.01 9.48
N VAL A 138 -1.86 -3.28 9.79
CA VAL A 138 -3.20 -3.85 9.92
C VAL A 138 -3.52 -3.98 11.40
N VAL A 139 -4.56 -3.26 11.82
CA VAL A 139 -5.16 -3.39 13.16
C VAL A 139 -6.44 -4.19 13.01
N ARG A 140 -6.38 -5.45 13.41
CA ARG A 140 -7.52 -6.37 13.36
C ARG A 140 -8.23 -6.38 14.70
N PHE A 141 -9.53 -6.14 14.67
CA PHE A 141 -10.43 -6.27 15.80
C PHE A 141 -11.23 -7.57 15.66
N SER A 142 -11.46 -8.24 16.78
CA SER A 142 -12.47 -9.29 16.92
C SER A 142 -13.39 -8.92 18.06
N VAL A 143 -14.64 -8.63 17.73
CA VAL A 143 -15.67 -8.16 18.66
C VAL A 143 -16.51 -9.34 19.16
N PRO A 144 -16.83 -9.41 20.45
CA PRO A 144 -17.72 -10.45 21.00
C PRO A 144 -19.08 -10.48 20.28
N ALA A 145 -19.67 -11.68 20.18
CA ALA A 145 -21.01 -11.82 19.64
C ALA A 145 -22.03 -11.02 20.47
N GLY A 146 -22.94 -10.32 19.78
CA GLY A 146 -23.93 -9.44 20.42
C GLY A 146 -23.37 -8.10 20.91
N ARG A 147 -22.12 -7.77 20.56
CA ARG A 147 -21.49 -6.48 20.86
C ARG A 147 -20.99 -5.80 19.61
N HIS A 148 -20.76 -4.49 19.70
CA HIS A 148 -20.29 -3.66 18.62
C HIS A 148 -19.34 -2.58 19.12
N VAL A 149 -18.54 -2.02 18.22
CA VAL A 149 -17.67 -0.87 18.48
C VAL A 149 -18.00 0.26 17.51
N TYR A 150 -17.88 1.50 17.95
CA TYR A 150 -18.21 2.65 17.11
C TYR A 150 -17.25 2.79 15.91
N ALA A 151 -17.83 2.95 14.73
CA ALA A 151 -17.11 3.37 13.53
C ALA A 151 -17.04 4.91 13.47
N GLU A 152 -16.27 5.44 12.52
CA GLU A 152 -16.19 6.88 12.27
C GLU A 152 -17.34 7.34 11.35
N PRO A 153 -18.06 8.43 11.67
CA PRO A 153 -17.99 9.22 12.91
C PRO A 153 -18.77 8.54 14.07
N ALA A 154 -18.24 8.66 15.29
CA ALA A 154 -18.94 8.23 16.51
C ALA A 154 -19.93 9.31 17.02
N PRO A 155 -20.99 8.93 17.74
CA PRO A 155 -21.90 9.89 18.36
C PRO A 155 -21.21 10.71 19.46
N PRO A 156 -21.69 11.93 19.78
CA PRO A 156 -21.10 12.77 20.81
C PRO A 156 -20.92 12.06 22.15
N GLY A 157 -19.73 12.19 22.75
CA GLY A 157 -19.39 11.52 24.01
C GLY A 157 -18.94 10.06 23.88
N SER A 158 -18.98 9.49 22.66
CA SER A 158 -18.50 8.13 22.38
C SER A 158 -17.17 8.13 21.62
N LEU A 159 -16.47 6.99 21.63
CA LEU A 159 -15.16 6.82 21.03
C LEU A 159 -15.19 5.82 19.86
N ALA A 160 -14.96 6.32 18.64
CA ALA A 160 -14.73 5.47 17.47
C ALA A 160 -13.41 4.69 17.57
N VAL A 161 -13.38 3.51 16.94
CA VAL A 161 -12.15 2.75 16.76
C VAL A 161 -11.09 3.57 16.05
N GLY A 162 -9.86 3.53 16.57
CA GLY A 162 -8.76 4.30 16.01
C GLY A 162 -7.41 3.72 16.38
N VAL A 163 -6.41 4.10 15.60
CA VAL A 163 -5.00 3.80 15.87
C VAL A 163 -4.18 5.07 15.67
N THR A 164 -3.28 5.33 16.61
CA THR A 164 -2.32 6.43 16.56
C THR A 164 -0.91 5.85 16.68
N LEU A 165 0.00 6.32 15.83
CA LEU A 165 1.41 5.96 15.93
C LEU A 165 2.15 6.99 16.78
N ASP A 166 3.14 6.51 17.54
CA ASP A 166 4.14 7.36 18.14
C ASP A 166 4.95 8.10 17.05
N GLU A 167 5.55 9.22 17.42
CA GLU A 167 6.34 10.01 16.47
C GLU A 167 7.58 9.24 16.01
N SER A 168 7.82 9.26 14.70
CA SER A 168 9.00 8.64 14.09
C SER A 168 9.42 9.45 12.88
N GLU A 169 10.68 9.87 12.85
CA GLU A 169 11.24 10.62 11.72
C GLU A 169 11.46 9.73 10.47
N ARG A 170 11.53 8.40 10.67
CA ARG A 170 11.82 7.41 9.62
C ARG A 170 10.56 6.85 8.94
N LEU A 171 9.40 7.01 9.56
CA LEU A 171 8.12 6.50 9.06
C LEU A 171 7.24 7.64 8.57
N VAL A 172 6.63 7.43 7.41
CA VAL A 172 5.58 8.30 6.91
C VAL A 172 4.30 7.51 6.81
N ARG A 173 3.28 7.97 7.56
CA ARG A 173 1.93 7.40 7.50
C ARG A 173 1.07 8.10 6.47
N ARG A 174 0.13 7.35 5.90
CA ARG A 174 -1.00 7.87 5.10
C ARG A 174 -2.30 7.71 5.88
N PRO A 175 -3.40 8.38 5.46
CA PRO A 175 -4.69 8.23 6.11
C PRO A 175 -5.12 6.76 6.23
N ILE A 176 -5.74 6.44 7.36
CA ILE A 176 -6.26 5.08 7.64
C ILE A 176 -7.37 4.76 6.64
N VAL A 177 -7.27 3.60 6.01
CA VAL A 177 -8.36 2.98 5.26
C VAL A 177 -9.24 2.24 6.26
N ARG A 178 -10.49 2.67 6.36
CA ARG A 178 -11.50 2.06 7.22
C ARG A 178 -12.38 1.10 6.41
N PRO A 179 -12.81 -0.04 6.97
CA PRO A 179 -13.71 -0.94 6.28
C PRO A 179 -15.12 -0.33 6.21
N ALA A 180 -16.00 -0.94 5.40
CA ALA A 180 -17.40 -0.60 5.44
C ALA A 180 -17.96 -0.81 6.86
N SER A 181 -18.84 0.08 7.28
CA SER A 181 -19.50 0.03 8.58
C SER A 181 -21.00 -0.09 8.43
N GLU A 182 -21.63 -0.71 9.41
CA GLU A 182 -23.06 -0.98 9.42
C GLU A 182 -23.80 0.08 10.24
N PRO A 183 -25.02 0.48 9.84
CA PRO A 183 -25.86 1.31 10.67
C PRO A 183 -26.37 0.52 11.87
N HIS A 184 -26.30 1.10 13.06
CA HIS A 184 -26.93 0.63 14.28
C HIS A 184 -27.90 1.69 14.80
N THR A 185 -28.92 1.28 15.56
CA THR A 185 -29.90 2.18 16.16
C THR A 185 -30.14 1.79 17.61
N LEU A 186 -29.89 2.73 18.53
CA LEU A 186 -30.08 2.49 19.96
C LEU A 186 -31.55 2.29 20.30
N ALA A 187 -31.83 1.22 21.06
CA ALA A 187 -33.14 0.99 21.64
C ALA A 187 -33.47 2.11 22.65
N GLY A 188 -34.58 2.80 22.44
CA GLY A 188 -35.10 3.82 23.37
C GLY A 188 -34.85 5.27 22.95
N THR A 189 -33.72 5.60 22.30
CA THR A 189 -33.47 6.96 21.78
C THR A 189 -33.77 7.08 20.29
N GLY A 190 -33.66 5.99 19.53
CA GLY A 190 -33.81 5.99 18.08
C GLY A 190 -32.65 6.67 17.34
N GLU A 191 -31.58 7.02 18.03
CA GLU A 191 -30.38 7.59 17.42
C GLU A 191 -29.65 6.52 16.59
N SER A 192 -29.19 6.90 15.39
CA SER A 192 -28.49 6.01 14.48
C SER A 192 -27.05 6.44 14.26
N PHE A 193 -26.15 5.48 14.33
CA PHE A 193 -24.71 5.66 14.14
C PHE A 193 -24.11 4.47 13.41
N ARG A 194 -22.82 4.56 13.08
CA ARG A 194 -22.11 3.52 12.36
C ARG A 194 -21.29 2.68 13.34
N VAL A 195 -21.30 1.37 13.14
CA VAL A 195 -20.59 0.42 14.00
C VAL A 195 -19.82 -0.59 13.16
N HIS A 196 -18.91 -1.28 13.84
CA HIS A 196 -18.37 -2.54 13.40
C HIS A 196 -18.66 -3.62 14.45
N ASP A 197 -19.03 -4.80 13.99
CA ASP A 197 -19.14 -6.02 14.78
C ASP A 197 -18.21 -7.09 14.19
N SER A 198 -18.23 -8.28 14.80
CA SER A 198 -17.49 -9.43 14.31
C SER A 198 -15.99 -9.12 14.11
N VAL A 199 -15.41 -9.53 12.98
CA VAL A 199 -14.00 -9.29 12.67
C VAL A 199 -13.88 -8.25 11.57
N PHE A 200 -13.06 -7.22 11.81
CA PHE A 200 -12.76 -6.18 10.83
C PHE A 200 -11.33 -5.65 11.00
N GLU A 201 -10.85 -4.94 9.98
CA GLU A 201 -9.48 -4.44 9.93
C GLU A 201 -9.42 -2.96 9.59
N LEU A 202 -8.69 -2.18 10.40
CA LEU A 202 -8.23 -0.85 10.02
C LEU A 202 -6.85 -0.99 9.37
N ARG A 203 -6.61 -0.31 8.25
CA ARG A 203 -5.34 -0.42 7.52
C ARG A 203 -4.69 0.95 7.37
N MET A 204 -3.52 1.15 7.97
CA MET A 204 -2.75 2.39 7.85
C MET A 204 -1.56 2.17 6.90
N PRO A 205 -1.52 2.82 5.74
CA PRO A 205 -0.38 2.68 4.82
C PRO A 205 0.84 3.40 5.41
N LEU A 206 1.96 2.69 5.49
CA LEU A 206 3.25 3.15 6.00
C LEU A 206 4.32 3.00 4.93
N ALA A 207 5.24 3.96 4.86
CA ALA A 207 6.45 3.85 4.07
C ALA A 207 7.64 4.39 4.86
N VAL A 208 8.82 3.81 4.63
CA VAL A 208 10.09 4.35 5.13
C VAL A 208 10.51 5.51 4.23
N ASN A 209 10.91 6.65 4.80
CA ASN A 209 11.37 7.82 4.04
C ASN A 209 12.91 7.96 3.96
N SER A 210 13.64 7.19 4.75
CA SER A 210 15.10 7.30 4.87
C SER A 210 15.73 5.94 5.19
N PHE A 211 16.87 5.67 4.56
CA PHE A 211 17.70 4.50 4.78
C PHE A 211 19.16 4.94 4.91
N SER A 212 19.81 4.65 6.04
CA SER A 212 21.25 4.86 6.27
C SER A 212 21.91 3.51 6.59
N GLY A 213 22.92 3.14 5.80
CA GLY A 213 23.44 1.76 5.71
C GLY A 213 23.99 1.09 6.99
N SER A 214 24.05 1.77 8.14
CA SER A 214 24.45 1.19 9.43
C SER A 214 23.34 1.10 10.49
N ASP A 215 22.27 1.91 10.40
CA ASP A 215 21.15 1.97 11.37
C ASP A 215 19.84 1.36 10.84
N ALA A 216 19.85 0.84 9.61
CA ALA A 216 18.65 0.59 8.83
C ALA A 216 18.32 -0.88 8.55
N ALA A 217 18.75 -1.81 9.41
CA ALA A 217 18.32 -3.20 9.27
C ALA A 217 16.87 -3.40 9.73
N GLU A 218 16.43 -2.65 10.74
CA GLU A 218 15.10 -2.77 11.33
C GLU A 218 14.54 -1.39 11.73
N ILE A 219 13.23 -1.34 11.96
CA ILE A 219 12.51 -0.19 12.48
C ILE A 219 11.43 -0.64 13.46
N THR A 220 11.33 0.07 14.58
CA THR A 220 10.27 -0.14 15.57
C THR A 220 9.08 0.75 15.24
N ILE A 221 7.90 0.15 15.17
CA ILE A 221 6.61 0.81 15.00
C ILE A 221 5.82 0.61 16.28
N SER A 222 5.55 1.69 16.99
CA SER A 222 4.79 1.68 18.24
C SER A 222 3.63 2.68 18.19
N GLY A 223 2.65 2.45 19.06
CA GLY A 223 1.49 3.31 19.11
C GLY A 223 0.42 2.79 20.05
N GLU A 224 -0.79 3.33 19.88
CA GLU A 224 -1.95 3.00 20.67
C GLU A 224 -3.16 2.76 19.77
N VAL A 225 -3.86 1.64 20.03
CA VAL A 225 -5.18 1.36 19.47
C VAL A 225 -6.22 1.68 20.54
N ARG A 226 -7.30 2.36 20.16
CA ARG A 226 -8.37 2.77 21.07
C ARG A 226 -9.73 2.37 20.52
N TRP A 227 -10.66 2.02 21.41
CA TRP A 227 -12.03 1.65 21.06
C TRP A 227 -12.96 1.84 22.24
N GLN A 228 -14.26 1.82 21.97
CA GLN A 228 -15.31 1.68 22.97
C GLN A 228 -16.29 0.64 22.48
N CYS A 229 -16.60 -0.32 23.34
CA CYS A 229 -17.48 -1.44 23.05
C CYS A 229 -18.83 -1.21 23.74
N CYS A 230 -19.91 -1.56 23.05
CA CYS A 230 -21.26 -1.51 23.59
C CYS A 230 -22.00 -2.80 23.24
N ASP A 231 -22.99 -3.14 24.05
CA ASP A 231 -24.12 -3.95 23.62
C ASP A 231 -25.30 -3.03 23.23
N ASP A 232 -26.49 -3.60 23.07
CA ASP A 232 -27.68 -2.86 22.62
C ASP A 232 -28.23 -1.87 23.66
N GLU A 233 -27.77 -1.96 24.92
CA GLU A 233 -28.29 -1.16 26.03
C GLU A 233 -27.21 -0.30 26.70
N VAL A 234 -25.99 -0.83 26.86
CA VAL A 234 -24.93 -0.25 27.66
C VAL A 234 -23.62 -0.20 26.90
N CYS A 235 -22.95 0.95 27.00
CA CYS A 235 -21.57 1.12 26.56
C CYS A 235 -20.59 0.98 27.72
N ASP A 236 -19.51 0.26 27.46
CA ASP A 236 -18.38 0.18 28.37
C ASP A 236 -17.59 1.52 28.35
N ALA A 237 -16.67 1.67 29.30
CA ALA A 237 -15.72 2.77 29.27
C ALA A 237 -14.76 2.64 28.06
N PRO A 238 -14.36 3.77 27.43
CA PRO A 238 -13.32 3.75 26.41
C PRO A 238 -12.06 3.05 26.89
N THR A 239 -11.52 2.16 26.06
CA THR A 239 -10.36 1.32 26.36
C THR A 239 -9.28 1.49 25.29
N SER A 240 -8.03 1.27 25.65
CA SER A 240 -6.91 1.28 24.71
C SER A 240 -5.90 0.16 24.97
N GLN A 241 -5.12 -0.15 23.93
CA GLN A 241 -4.02 -1.11 23.95
C GLN A 241 -2.81 -0.50 23.24
N ARG A 242 -1.69 -0.44 23.95
CA ARG A 242 -0.38 -0.10 23.37
C ARG A 242 0.15 -1.28 22.56
N PHE A 243 0.85 -0.99 21.48
CA PHE A 243 1.56 -2.00 20.69
C PHE A 243 2.96 -1.52 20.33
N GLU A 244 3.82 -2.48 20.04
CA GLU A 244 5.17 -2.29 19.52
C GLU A 244 5.50 -3.48 18.63
N LEU A 245 5.99 -3.22 17.41
CA LEU A 245 6.52 -4.23 16.50
C LEU A 245 7.84 -3.77 15.90
N THR A 246 8.81 -4.66 15.84
CA THR A 246 10.07 -4.43 15.13
C THR A 246 10.01 -5.15 13.79
N VAL A 247 10.27 -4.42 12.71
CA VAL A 247 10.19 -4.94 11.35
C VAL A 247 11.49 -4.66 10.58
N PRO A 248 11.99 -5.64 9.81
CA PRO A 248 13.11 -5.45 8.91
C PRO A 248 12.87 -4.35 7.88
N VAL A 249 13.93 -3.66 7.48
CA VAL A 249 13.93 -2.71 6.36
C VAL A 249 14.89 -3.21 5.29
N SER A 250 14.38 -3.45 4.09
CA SER A 250 15.19 -3.90 2.95
C SER A 250 16.07 -2.78 2.40
N GLU A 251 17.31 -3.14 2.06
CA GLU A 251 18.23 -2.28 1.33
C GLU A 251 17.69 -1.99 -0.09
N PRO A 252 17.75 -0.73 -0.56
CA PRO A 252 17.36 -0.41 -1.92
C PRO A 252 18.30 -1.09 -2.95
N PRO A 253 17.80 -1.46 -4.15
CA PRO A 253 18.64 -2.02 -5.19
C PRO A 253 19.71 -1.02 -5.66
N ALA A 254 20.88 -1.53 -6.05
CA ALA A 254 21.98 -0.70 -6.53
C ALA A 254 21.59 0.01 -7.85
N PRO A 255 21.78 1.33 -7.96
CA PRO A 255 21.46 2.07 -9.18
C PRO A 255 22.38 1.69 -10.34
N ALA A 256 21.78 1.33 -11.47
CA ALA A 256 22.43 0.86 -12.69
C ALA A 256 23.51 1.80 -13.24
N LEU A 257 23.24 3.11 -13.25
CA LEU A 257 24.13 4.09 -13.89
C LEU A 257 25.12 4.76 -12.93
N GLN A 258 24.95 4.60 -11.60
CA GLN A 258 25.73 5.35 -10.61
C GLN A 258 26.83 4.54 -9.95
N THR A 259 26.77 3.20 -10.04
CA THR A 259 27.75 2.31 -9.38
C THR A 259 28.38 1.36 -10.40
N GLU A 260 29.65 1.01 -10.21
CA GLU A 260 30.33 0.01 -11.06
C GLU A 260 29.58 -1.33 -11.03
N ARG A 261 29.09 -1.71 -9.85
CA ARG A 261 28.28 -2.91 -9.67
C ARG A 261 26.98 -2.85 -10.46
N GLY A 262 26.22 -1.76 -10.38
CA GLY A 262 25.00 -1.56 -11.16
C GLY A 262 25.26 -1.56 -12.67
N ALA A 263 26.33 -0.90 -13.11
CA ALA A 263 26.67 -0.79 -14.53
C ALA A 263 27.08 -2.13 -15.14
N ALA A 264 27.70 -3.01 -14.36
CA ALA A 264 28.02 -4.38 -14.77
C ALA A 264 26.79 -5.29 -14.81
N LEU A 265 25.80 -5.04 -13.94
CA LEU A 265 24.56 -5.81 -13.90
C LEU A 265 23.67 -5.49 -15.12
N GLU A 266 23.50 -4.21 -15.46
CA GLU A 266 22.64 -3.76 -16.57
C GLU A 266 23.45 -3.22 -17.76
N PRO A 267 24.02 -4.08 -18.63
CA PRO A 267 25.00 -3.68 -19.64
C PRO A 267 24.43 -2.74 -20.72
N THR A 268 23.12 -2.81 -21.01
CA THR A 268 22.49 -1.91 -21.98
C THR A 268 22.08 -0.56 -21.40
N ALA A 269 22.18 -0.33 -20.07
CA ALA A 269 21.68 0.88 -19.41
C ALA A 269 22.19 2.19 -20.04
N ARG A 270 23.48 2.25 -20.41
CA ARG A 270 24.08 3.43 -21.07
C ARG A 270 23.56 3.66 -22.49
N ALA A 271 23.33 2.57 -23.24
CA ALA A 271 22.78 2.67 -24.60
C ALA A 271 21.31 3.11 -24.55
N HIS A 272 20.53 2.51 -23.64
CA HIS A 272 19.16 2.90 -23.34
C HIS A 272 19.05 4.38 -22.95
N PHE A 273 19.86 4.86 -22.00
CA PHE A 273 19.84 6.28 -21.59
C PHE A 273 20.11 7.26 -22.76
N ARG A 274 20.99 6.88 -23.69
CA ARG A 274 21.24 7.67 -24.91
C ARG A 274 20.01 7.72 -25.82
N ARG A 275 19.40 6.57 -26.13
CA ARG A 275 18.21 6.51 -26.99
C ARG A 275 17.02 7.26 -26.37
N MET A 276 16.81 7.12 -25.06
CA MET A 276 15.84 7.90 -24.29
C MET A 276 16.09 9.42 -24.44
N SER A 277 17.35 9.85 -24.43
CA SER A 277 17.72 11.25 -24.62
C SER A 277 17.53 11.73 -26.07
N GLU A 278 17.79 10.86 -27.06
CA GLU A 278 17.64 11.16 -28.49
C GLU A 278 16.16 11.28 -28.91
N ARG A 279 15.28 10.39 -28.45
CA ARG A 279 13.82 10.44 -28.72
C ARG A 279 13.21 11.79 -28.33
N ARG A 280 13.74 12.45 -27.30
CA ARG A 280 13.28 13.78 -26.86
C ARG A 280 13.61 14.91 -27.82
N ARG A 281 14.70 14.79 -28.58
CA ARG A 281 15.18 15.84 -29.48
C ARG A 281 14.42 15.86 -30.81
N GLN A 282 13.62 14.84 -31.09
CA GLN A 282 12.78 14.75 -32.28
C GLN A 282 11.31 14.82 -31.84
N PRO A 283 10.68 15.99 -31.85
CA PRO A 283 9.24 16.06 -31.63
C PRO A 283 8.54 15.38 -32.83
N GLY A 284 7.80 14.32 -32.54
CA GLY A 284 6.77 13.80 -33.43
C GLY A 284 5.53 14.69 -33.41
#